data_AF-A0A1H8N1W9-F1
#
_entry.id   AF-A0A1H8N1W9-F1
#
_cell.length_a   1.000
_cell.length_b   1.000
_cell.length_c   1.000
_cell.angle_alpha   90.00
_cell.angle_beta   90.00
_cell.angle_gamma   90.00
#
_symmetry.space_group_name_H-M   'P 1'
#
loop_
_entity.id
_entity.type
_entity.pdbx_description
1 polymer ?
#
loop_
_entity_poly.entity_id
_entity_poly.type
_entity_poly.pdbx_seq_one_letter_code
_entity_poly.pdbx_strand_id
1 'polypeptide(L)'
;MRLFALLGGGAWTLLRYEPAGATAIAARAGLRIVTVGMNRAPRDDGGHLRAAYGFAPGDVAPIRPDGYIGALAGGEAGLREYLERFV
;
A
#
# COMPACT_ATOMS: atom_id res chain seq x y z
N MET A 1 12.25 0.07 10.26
CA MET A 1 10.78 0.00 10.47
C MET A 1 10.35 -1.45 10.39
N ARG A 2 9.43 -1.92 11.25
CA ARG A 2 8.85 -3.27 11.12
C ARG A 2 7.63 -3.23 10.19
N LEU A 3 7.37 -4.30 9.43
CA LEU A 3 6.20 -4.38 8.55
C LEU A 3 4.89 -4.13 9.31
N PHE A 4 4.73 -4.66 10.52
CA PHE A 4 3.55 -4.42 11.35
C PHE A 4 3.34 -2.94 11.74
N ALA A 5 4.41 -2.14 11.82
CA ALA A 5 4.30 -0.71 12.08
C ALA A 5 3.89 0.08 10.81
N LEU A 6 4.15 -0.49 9.63
CA LEU A 6 3.60 0.02 8.36
C LEU A 6 2.11 -0.32 8.23
N LEU A 7 1.75 -1.53 8.67
CA LEU A 7 0.39 -2.04 8.55
C LEU A 7 -0.55 -1.44 9.63
N GLY A 8 -0.10 -1.28 10.86
CA GLY A 8 -0.91 -0.79 11.98
C GLY A 8 -0.80 0.71 12.19
N GLY A 9 -1.93 1.42 12.24
CA GLY A 9 -1.91 2.84 12.62
C GLY A 9 -3.25 3.56 12.69
N GLY A 10 -4.36 2.84 12.83
CA GLY A 10 -5.68 3.42 13.13
C GLY A 10 -6.32 4.22 11.98
N ALA A 11 -5.66 4.33 10.83
CA ALA A 11 -6.15 4.94 9.62
C ALA A 11 -5.81 4.06 8.42
N TRP A 12 -6.58 4.20 7.34
CA TRP A 12 -6.29 3.48 6.10
C TRP A 12 -4.93 3.90 5.55
N THR A 13 -4.21 2.95 4.96
CA THR A 13 -2.96 3.20 4.26
C THR A 13 -3.03 2.58 2.87
N LEU A 14 -2.90 3.38 1.81
CA LEU A 14 -2.62 2.88 0.47
C LEU A 14 -1.11 2.62 0.35
N LEU A 15 -0.71 1.36 0.37
CA LEU A 15 0.66 0.94 0.08
C LEU A 15 0.85 0.83 -1.43
N ARG A 16 1.88 1.49 -1.94
CA ARG A 16 2.30 1.43 -3.35
C ARG A 16 3.67 0.79 -3.42
N TYR A 17 3.80 -0.36 -4.07
CA TYR A 17 5.03 -1.13 -4.12
C TYR A 17 5.79 -0.91 -5.42
N GLU A 18 6.99 -0.35 -5.33
CA GLU A 18 7.87 0.02 -6.44
C GLU A 18 7.12 0.66 -7.63
N PRO A 19 6.30 1.70 -7.41
CA PRO A 19 5.47 2.26 -8.46
C PRO A 19 6.31 2.94 -9.54
N ALA A 20 5.95 2.75 -10.80
CA ALA A 20 6.61 3.38 -11.95
C ALA A 20 6.33 4.89 -12.07
N GLY A 21 5.30 5.41 -11.38
CA GLY A 21 4.85 6.80 -11.55
C GLY A 21 4.19 7.42 -10.31
N ALA A 22 3.69 8.64 -10.51
CA ALA A 22 2.94 9.38 -9.48
C ALA A 22 1.65 8.65 -9.08
N THR A 23 1.15 8.94 -7.88
CA THR A 23 -0.13 8.40 -7.40
C THR A 23 -1.28 8.99 -8.21
N ALA A 24 -2.17 8.14 -8.71
CA ALA A 24 -3.42 8.54 -9.36
C ALA A 24 -4.54 8.78 -8.33
N ILE A 25 -4.44 8.14 -7.17
CA ILE A 25 -5.31 8.36 -6.00
C ILE A 25 -4.77 9.54 -5.20
N ALA A 26 -5.61 10.56 -5.02
CA ALA A 26 -5.30 11.71 -4.19
C ALA A 26 -5.33 11.34 -2.70
N ALA A 27 -4.41 11.90 -1.93
CA ALA A 27 -4.47 11.84 -0.48
C ALA A 27 -5.74 12.54 0.01
N ARG A 28 -6.46 11.91 0.93
CA ARG A 28 -7.70 12.43 1.53
C ARG A 28 -7.70 12.15 3.03
N ALA A 29 -8.53 12.86 3.79
CA ALA A 29 -8.69 12.61 5.22
C ALA A 29 -9.00 11.12 5.47
N GLY A 30 -8.27 10.49 6.39
CA GLY A 30 -8.43 9.06 6.71
C GLY A 30 -7.66 8.08 5.81
N LEU A 31 -7.04 8.54 4.72
CA LEU A 31 -6.22 7.70 3.82
C LEU A 31 -4.79 8.23 3.70
N ARG A 32 -3.84 7.51 4.31
CA ARG A 32 -2.40 7.76 4.16
C ARG A 32 -1.89 7.05 2.91
N ILE A 33 -0.93 7.62 2.20
CA ILE A 33 -0.27 6.97 1.07
C ILE A 33 1.17 6.68 1.46
N VAL A 34 1.58 5.42 1.40
CA VAL A 34 2.95 5.01 1.64
C VAL A 34 3.50 4.34 0.39
N THR A 35 4.64 4.82 -0.09
CA THR A 35 5.34 4.20 -1.21
C THR A 35 6.54 3.42 -0.67
N VAL A 36 6.55 2.12 -0.93
CA VAL A 36 7.69 1.23 -0.64
C VAL A 36 8.45 1.03 -1.94
N GLY A 37 9.76 1.24 -1.96
CA GLY A 37 10.54 0.91 -3.15
C GLY A 37 12.00 1.30 -3.07
N MET A 38 12.81 0.79 -4.00
CA MET A 38 14.28 0.88 -3.93
C MET A 38 14.83 2.30 -3.74
N ASN A 39 14.16 3.31 -4.32
CA ASN A 39 14.58 4.71 -4.28
C ASN A 39 13.90 5.57 -3.19
N ARG A 40 13.05 5.00 -2.33
CA ARG A 40 12.36 5.74 -1.26
C ARG A 40 12.27 4.91 0.01
N ALA A 41 12.49 5.55 1.16
CA ALA A 41 12.13 4.93 2.43
C ALA A 41 10.61 4.98 2.60
N PRO A 42 9.97 3.90 3.09
CA PRO A 42 10.58 2.62 3.48
C PRO A 42 10.94 1.71 2.29
N ARG A 43 12.02 0.92 2.43
CA ARG A 43 12.43 -0.13 1.49
C ARG A 43 12.04 -1.52 1.99
N ASP A 44 11.82 -2.43 1.05
CA ASP A 44 11.60 -3.86 1.33
C ASP A 44 12.93 -4.64 1.18
N ASP A 45 13.96 -4.25 1.92
CA ASP A 45 15.33 -4.78 1.77
C ASP A 45 15.42 -6.30 1.99
N GLY A 46 14.53 -6.86 2.81
CA GLY A 46 14.44 -8.31 3.06
C GLY A 46 13.47 -9.06 2.15
N GLY A 47 12.83 -8.37 1.19
CA GLY A 47 11.82 -8.95 0.31
C GLY A 47 10.59 -9.50 1.05
N HIS A 48 10.29 -9.01 2.25
CA HIS A 48 9.22 -9.55 3.09
C HIS A 48 7.84 -9.33 2.47
N LEU A 49 7.61 -8.19 1.81
CA LEU A 49 6.35 -7.95 1.10
C LEU A 49 6.20 -8.91 -0.09
N ARG A 50 7.28 -9.15 -0.83
CA ARG A 50 7.28 -10.14 -1.93
C ARG A 50 7.05 -11.56 -1.42
N ALA A 51 7.83 -11.98 -0.43
CA ALA A 51 7.86 -13.35 0.05
C ALA A 51 6.60 -13.74 0.83
N ALA A 52 6.05 -12.83 1.65
CA ALA A 52 4.90 -13.14 2.49
C ALA A 52 3.55 -12.82 1.83
N TYR A 53 3.50 -11.80 0.98
CA TYR A 53 2.24 -11.28 0.43
C TYR A 53 2.18 -11.26 -1.10
N GLY A 54 3.25 -11.66 -1.79
CA GLY A 54 3.25 -11.80 -3.25
C GLY A 54 3.32 -10.48 -4.02
N PHE A 55 3.76 -9.37 -3.40
CA PHE A 55 3.86 -8.08 -4.10
C PHE A 55 4.81 -8.16 -5.30
N ALA A 56 4.34 -7.64 -6.43
CA ALA A 56 5.12 -7.33 -7.61
C ALA A 56 5.27 -5.80 -7.79
N PRO A 57 6.31 -5.33 -8.50
CA PRO A 57 6.46 -3.89 -8.79
C PRO A 57 5.23 -3.35 -9.53
N GLY A 58 4.70 -2.23 -9.06
CA GLY A 58 3.44 -1.65 -9.54
C GLY A 58 2.20 -2.05 -8.75
N ASP A 59 2.31 -3.06 -7.89
CA ASP A 59 1.19 -3.46 -7.04
C ASP A 59 0.84 -2.41 -6.01
N VAL A 60 -0.44 -2.41 -5.66
CA VAL A 60 -1.02 -1.54 -4.65
C VAL A 60 -1.93 -2.33 -3.72
N ALA A 61 -1.98 -1.91 -2.47
CA ALA A 61 -2.83 -2.53 -1.47
C ALA A 61 -3.39 -1.49 -0.50
N PRO A 62 -4.72 -1.44 -0.28
CA PRO A 62 -5.27 -0.72 0.85
C PRO A 62 -5.10 -1.57 2.10
N ILE A 63 -4.44 -0.99 3.10
CA ILE A 63 -4.29 -1.55 4.44
C ILE A 63 -5.35 -0.90 5.31
N ARG A 64 -6.14 -1.74 5.95
CA ARG A 64 -7.20 -1.33 6.88
C ARG A 64 -6.62 -0.72 8.17
N PRO A 65 -7.40 0.10 8.89
CA PRO A 65 -7.00 0.63 10.20
C PRO A 65 -6.54 -0.42 11.22
N ASP A 66 -7.05 -1.65 11.12
CA ASP A 66 -6.72 -2.80 11.97
C ASP A 66 -5.48 -3.60 11.51
N GLY A 67 -4.81 -3.18 10.44
CA GLY A 67 -3.56 -3.76 9.96
C GLY A 67 -3.69 -4.87 8.93
N TYR A 68 -4.90 -5.19 8.47
CA TYR A 68 -5.11 -6.20 7.43
C TYR A 68 -5.02 -5.61 6.02
N ILE A 69 -4.48 -6.40 5.09
CA ILE A 69 -4.56 -6.09 3.66
C ILE A 69 -6.01 -6.30 3.20
N GLY A 70 -6.63 -5.26 2.67
CA GLY A 70 -8.00 -5.30 2.16
C GLY A 70 -8.11 -5.90 0.76
N ALA A 71 -7.12 -5.61 -0.09
CA ALA A 71 -6.99 -6.14 -1.44
C ALA A 71 -5.54 -6.02 -1.94
N LEU A 72 -5.16 -6.79 -2.95
CA LEU A 72 -3.91 -6.63 -3.70
C LEU A 72 -4.27 -6.49 -5.18
N ALA A 73 -3.78 -5.45 -5.84
CA ALA A 73 -4.07 -5.18 -7.25
C ALA A 73 -2.83 -4.70 -8.00
N GLY A 74 -2.72 -5.10 -9.27
CA GLY A 74 -1.72 -4.63 -10.23
C GLY A 74 -2.00 -3.21 -10.72
N GLY A 75 -1.96 -2.25 -9.79
CA GLY A 75 -2.16 -0.82 -10.06
C GLY A 75 -3.44 -0.23 -9.48
N GLU A 76 -3.43 1.10 -9.32
CA GLU A 76 -4.46 1.86 -8.59
C GLU A 76 -5.85 1.81 -9.21
N ALA A 77 -5.95 1.61 -10.52
CA ALA A 77 -7.23 1.49 -11.21
C ALA A 77 -8.07 0.33 -10.67
N GLY A 78 -7.43 -0.78 -10.27
CA GLY A 78 -8.10 -1.95 -9.70
C GLY A 78 -8.65 -1.74 -8.28
N LEU A 79 -8.27 -0.66 -7.60
CA LEU A 79 -8.72 -0.36 -6.23
C LEU A 79 -9.77 0.74 -6.16
N ARG A 80 -10.16 1.38 -7.27
CA ARG A 80 -11.03 2.56 -7.25
C ARG A 80 -12.37 2.27 -6.55
N GLU A 81 -13.09 1.24 -7.00
CA GLU A 81 -14.38 0.84 -6.42
C GLU A 81 -14.23 0.39 -4.95
N TYR A 82 -13.15 -0.34 -4.64
CA TYR A 82 -12.87 -0.76 -3.27
C TYR A 82 -12.72 0.45 -2.34
N LEU A 83 -11.93 1.44 -2.74
CA LEU A 83 -11.67 2.63 -1.93
C LEU A 83 -12.93 3.49 -1.79
N GLU A 84 -13.75 3.62 -2.83
CA GLU A 84 -15.04 4.34 -2.75
C GLU A 84 -16.01 3.67 -1.77
N ARG A 85 -15.94 2.34 -1.63
CA ARG A 85 -16.82 1.59 -0.74
C ARG A 85 -16.40 1.62 0.73
N PHE A 86 -15.10 1.69 1.01
CA PHE A 86 -14.56 1.44 2.36
C PHE A 86 -13.72 2.57 2.97
N VAL A 87 -13.39 3.62 2.21
CA VAL A 87 -12.48 4.71 2.62
C VAL A 87 -13.04 6.10 2.35
#